data_AF-A0A6G8S5J1-F1
#
_entry.id   AF-A0A6G8S5J1-F1
#
_cell.length_a   1.000
_cell.length_b   1.000
_cell.length_c   1.000
_cell.angle_alpha   90.00
_cell.angle_beta   90.00
_cell.angle_gamma   90.00
#
_symmetry.space_group_name_H-M   'P 1'
#
loop_
_entity.id
_entity.type
_entity.pdbx_description
1 polymer ?
#
loop_
_entity_poly.entity_id
_entity_poly.type
_entity_poly.pdbx_seq_one_letter_code
_entity_poly.pdbx_strand_id
1 'polypeptide(L)'
;MNRINEIKWVMTCPAYPEQYDAFCQSKQVGYLRLRHGCFSVEYPNAGGERIYYAENLNADGCFDDDERAHFLNIARQVIAMKLAEKDKSVNLAD
;
A
#
# COMPACT_ATOMS: atom_id res chain seq x y z
N MET A 1 15.64 -4.92 8.42
CA MET A 1 15.55 -5.85 7.27
C MET A 1 14.75 -5.16 6.16
N ASN A 2 15.21 -5.17 4.91
CA ASN A 2 14.47 -4.59 3.80
C ASN A 2 13.42 -5.60 3.29
N ARG A 3 12.18 -5.50 3.78
CA ARG A 3 11.09 -6.44 3.45
C ARG A 3 10.34 -6.10 2.16
N ILE A 4 10.84 -5.17 1.34
CA ILE A 4 10.21 -4.73 0.09
C ILE A 4 9.79 -5.91 -0.79
N ASN A 5 10.68 -6.88 -1.01
CA ASN A 5 10.43 -8.01 -1.91
C ASN A 5 9.51 -9.09 -1.31
N GLU A 6 9.22 -9.03 -0.01
CA GLU A 6 8.32 -9.98 0.66
C GLU A 6 6.85 -9.55 0.60
N ILE A 7 6.58 -8.30 0.17
CA ILE A 7 5.22 -7.76 0.07
C ILE A 7 4.55 -8.32 -1.19
N LYS A 8 3.45 -9.04 -0.96
CA LYS A 8 2.58 -9.60 -2.00
C LYS A 8 1.27 -8.82 -2.05
N TRP A 9 0.78 -8.60 -3.27
CA TRP A 9 -0.51 -7.95 -3.51
C TRP A 9 -1.58 -8.98 -3.79
N VAL A 10 -2.73 -8.83 -3.18
CA VAL A 10 -3.96 -9.53 -3.53
C VAL A 10 -4.94 -8.49 -4.02
N MET A 11 -5.23 -8.50 -5.32
CA MET A 11 -6.25 -7.62 -5.88
C MET A 11 -7.62 -8.07 -5.38
N THR A 12 -8.35 -7.17 -4.72
CA THR A 12 -9.68 -7.46 -4.16
C THR A 12 -10.79 -6.91 -5.02
N CYS A 13 -10.52 -5.83 -5.77
CA CYS A 13 -11.41 -5.26 -6.78
C CYS A 13 -10.60 -4.64 -7.92
N PRO A 14 -10.83 -5.01 -9.20
CA PRO A 14 -10.16 -4.39 -10.35
C PRO A 14 -10.88 -3.13 -10.89
N ALA A 15 -12.05 -2.79 -10.35
CA ALA A 15 -12.99 -1.83 -10.95
C ALA A 15 -12.96 -0.47 -10.23
N TYR A 16 -14.11 0.18 -10.01
CA TYR A 16 -14.22 1.51 -9.40
C TYR A 16 -14.78 1.39 -7.96
N PRO A 17 -13.95 1.28 -6.91
CA PRO A 17 -12.51 1.55 -6.87
C PRO A 17 -11.61 0.32 -7.09
N GLU A 18 -10.40 0.56 -7.61
CA GLU A 18 -9.38 -0.49 -7.72
C GLU A 18 -8.69 -0.66 -6.36
N GLN A 19 -8.57 -1.90 -5.90
CA GLN A 19 -8.23 -2.22 -4.51
C GLN A 19 -7.29 -3.41 -4.41
N TYR A 20 -6.36 -3.32 -3.45
CA TYR A 20 -5.46 -4.40 -3.09
C TYR A 20 -5.27 -4.52 -1.58
N ASP A 21 -5.19 -5.75 -1.11
CA ASP A 21 -4.60 -6.07 0.19
C ASP A 21 -3.11 -6.39 0.01
N ALA A 22 -2.28 -5.83 0.88
CA ALA A 22 -0.84 -6.10 0.90
C ALA A 22 -0.50 -7.05 2.04
N PHE A 23 0.23 -8.11 1.76
CA PHE A 23 0.62 -9.12 2.74
C PHE A 23 2.13 -9.27 2.84
N CYS A 24 2.64 -9.39 4.08
CA CYS A 24 4.02 -9.77 4.38
C CYS A 24 3.97 -10.86 5.46
N GLN A 25 4.63 -12.00 5.22
CA GLN A 25 4.64 -13.14 6.16
C GLN A 25 3.24 -13.54 6.66
N SER A 26 2.27 -13.61 5.74
CA SER A 26 0.85 -13.94 6.00
C SER A 26 0.08 -12.92 6.85
N LYS A 27 0.68 -11.77 7.22
CA LYS A 27 -0.01 -10.67 7.89
C LYS A 27 -0.38 -9.60 6.87
N GLN A 28 -1.58 -9.05 6.95
CA GLN A 28 -1.94 -7.86 6.20
C GLN A 28 -1.12 -6.67 6.74
N VAL A 29 -0.44 -5.98 5.84
CA VAL A 29 0.46 -4.86 6.12
C VAL A 29 0.17 -3.64 5.24
N GLY A 30 -0.92 -3.69 4.48
CA GLY A 30 -1.40 -2.54 3.75
C GLY A 30 -2.75 -2.78 3.11
N TYR A 31 -3.43 -1.68 2.84
CA TYR A 31 -4.61 -1.61 2.01
C TYR A 31 -4.43 -0.46 1.02
N LEU A 32 -4.55 -0.78 -0.27
CA LEU A 32 -4.39 0.17 -1.36
C LEU A 32 -5.76 0.42 -1.99
N ARG A 33 -6.03 1.68 -2.31
CA ARG A 33 -7.29 2.06 -2.94
C ARG A 33 -7.10 3.21 -3.90
N LEU A 34 -7.56 3.03 -5.13
CA LEU A 34 -7.68 4.08 -6.14
C LEU A 34 -9.16 4.39 -6.36
N ARG A 35 -9.56 5.65 -6.17
CA ARG A 35 -10.92 6.10 -6.47
C ARG A 35 -10.93 7.55 -6.89
N HIS A 36 -11.58 7.84 -8.03
CA HIS A 36 -11.80 9.22 -8.51
C HIS A 36 -10.50 10.02 -8.59
N GLY A 37 -9.44 9.45 -9.17
CA GLY A 37 -8.13 10.10 -9.25
C GLY A 37 -7.37 10.21 -7.93
N CYS A 38 -7.84 9.58 -6.84
CA CYS A 38 -7.16 9.57 -5.55
C CYS A 38 -6.63 8.17 -5.22
N PHE A 39 -5.32 8.05 -5.04
CA PHE A 39 -4.66 6.84 -4.56
C PHE A 39 -4.26 6.98 -3.10
N SER A 40 -4.63 6.01 -2.28
CA SER A 40 -4.28 5.96 -0.85
C SER A 40 -3.70 4.62 -0.45
N VAL A 41 -2.74 4.65 0.48
CA VAL A 41 -2.20 3.47 1.17
C VAL A 41 -2.45 3.61 2.66
N GLU A 42 -3.13 2.62 3.24
CA GLU A 42 -3.47 2.56 4.66
C GLU A 42 -2.74 1.38 5.32
N TYR A 43 -2.31 1.55 6.58
CA TYR A 43 -1.59 0.56 7.36
C TYR A 43 -2.29 0.27 8.70
N PRO A 44 -2.38 -1.00 9.13
CA PRO A 44 -1.98 -2.21 8.40
C PRO A 44 -3.05 -2.68 7.40
N ASN A 45 -4.26 -2.13 7.47
CA ASN A 45 -5.43 -2.56 6.71
C ASN A 45 -6.38 -1.36 6.50
N ALA A 46 -7.51 -1.62 5.84
CA ALA A 46 -8.52 -0.61 5.58
C ALA A 46 -9.05 0.02 6.89
N GLY A 47 -9.11 1.35 6.92
CA GLY A 47 -9.45 2.14 8.11
C GLY A 47 -8.27 2.38 9.06
N GLY A 48 -7.07 1.93 8.70
CA GLY A 48 -5.85 2.18 9.45
C GLY A 48 -5.26 3.58 9.24
N GLU A 49 -3.99 3.73 9.61
CA GLU A 49 -3.23 4.96 9.38
C GLU A 49 -2.95 5.14 7.89
N ARG A 50 -3.33 6.28 7.32
CA ARG A 50 -2.96 6.62 5.95
C ARG A 50 -1.49 7.01 5.88
N ILE A 51 -0.67 6.11 5.34
CA ILE A 51 0.80 6.28 5.23
C ILE A 51 1.23 6.85 3.88
N TYR A 52 0.33 6.89 2.89
CA TYR A 52 0.56 7.56 1.62
C TYR A 52 -0.76 8.03 1.00
N TYR A 53 -0.70 9.17 0.31
CA TYR A 53 -1.82 9.74 -0.43
C TYR A 53 -1.32 10.50 -1.65
N ALA A 54 -1.95 10.27 -2.80
CA ALA A 54 -1.76 11.04 -4.02
C ALA A 54 -3.14 11.35 -4.63
N GLU A 55 -3.26 12.52 -5.23
CA GLU A 55 -4.49 13.03 -5.85
C GLU A 55 -4.20 13.58 -7.25
N ASN A 56 -5.26 13.87 -8.01
CA ASN A 56 -5.18 14.34 -9.40
C ASN A 56 -4.47 13.34 -10.33
N LEU A 57 -4.62 12.03 -10.07
CA LEU A 57 -4.21 11.01 -11.02
C LEU A 57 -5.11 11.07 -12.24
N ASN A 58 -4.55 10.80 -13.43
CA ASN A 58 -5.32 10.74 -14.67
C ASN A 58 -6.35 9.60 -14.65
N ALA A 59 -6.07 8.55 -13.86
CA ALA A 59 -6.97 7.44 -13.61
C ALA A 59 -8.29 7.84 -12.93
N ASP A 60 -9.40 7.82 -13.69
CA ASP A 60 -10.75 8.10 -13.18
C ASP A 60 -11.30 6.99 -12.24
N GLY A 61 -10.55 5.91 -12.03
CA GLY A 61 -10.84 4.92 -10.99
C GLY A 61 -10.27 3.52 -11.17
N CYS A 62 -9.57 3.26 -12.27
CA CYS A 62 -8.60 2.17 -12.43
C CYS A 62 -7.30 2.73 -13.00
N PHE A 63 -6.15 2.17 -12.62
CA PHE A 63 -4.87 2.62 -13.17
C PHE A 63 -4.70 2.20 -14.63
N ASP A 64 -4.07 3.07 -15.43
CA ASP A 64 -3.37 2.63 -16.63
C ASP A 64 -2.17 1.75 -16.23
N ASP A 65 -1.70 0.84 -17.11
CA ASP A 65 -0.69 -0.16 -16.73
C ASP A 65 0.62 0.45 -16.19
N ASP A 66 1.10 1.54 -16.80
CA ASP A 66 2.30 2.25 -16.34
C ASP A 66 2.09 2.93 -14.98
N GLU A 67 0.91 3.53 -14.77
CA GLU A 67 0.53 4.13 -13.49
C GLU A 67 0.42 3.05 -12.41
N ARG A 68 -0.16 1.89 -12.73
CA ARG A 68 -0.33 0.75 -11.82
C ARG A 68 1.03 0.30 -11.29
N ALA A 69 1.99 0.05 -12.18
CA ALA A 69 3.32 -0.38 -11.79
C ALA A 69 4.02 0.67 -10.91
N HIS A 70 3.89 1.94 -11.27
CA HIS A 70 4.44 3.06 -10.51
C HIS A 70 3.87 3.13 -9.09
N PHE A 71 2.55 3.16 -8.93
CA PHE A 71 1.90 3.31 -7.64
C PHE A 71 2.01 2.07 -6.75
N LEU A 72 1.99 0.86 -7.33
CA LEU A 72 2.30 -0.37 -6.58
C LEU A 72 3.75 -0.37 -6.07
N ASN A 73 4.70 0.19 -6.84
CA ASN A 73 6.08 0.31 -6.37
C ASN A 73 6.23 1.34 -5.25
N ILE A 74 5.52 2.48 -5.32
CA ILE A 74 5.47 3.46 -4.23
C ILE A 74 4.88 2.83 -2.97
N ALA A 75 3.72 2.17 -3.10
CA ALA A 75 3.05 1.48 -2.00
C ALA A 75 3.98 0.47 -1.31
N ARG A 76 4.77 -0.29 -2.09
CA ARG A 76 5.76 -1.22 -1.57
C ARG A 76 6.79 -0.54 -0.67
N GLN A 77 7.32 0.59 -1.13
CA GLN A 77 8.36 1.34 -0.43
C GLN A 77 7.83 1.92 0.89
N VAL A 78 6.66 2.58 0.87
CA VAL A 78 6.09 3.19 2.09
C VAL A 78 5.68 2.15 3.12
N ILE A 79 5.12 1.01 2.70
CA ILE A 79 4.81 -0.10 3.62
C ILE A 79 6.09 -0.67 4.23
N ALA A 80 7.14 -0.88 3.43
CA ALA A 80 8.41 -1.38 3.96
C ALA A 80 9.09 -0.40 4.93
N MET A 81 9.02 0.90 4.68
CA MET A 81 9.47 1.93 5.62
C MET A 81 8.69 1.86 6.93
N LYS A 82 7.35 1.77 6.86
CA LYS A 82 6.49 1.66 8.05
C LYS A 82 6.79 0.42 8.89
N LEU A 83 7.04 -0.72 8.25
CA LEU A 83 7.46 -1.95 8.93
C LEU A 83 8.82 -1.79 9.61
N ALA A 84 9.79 -1.16 8.94
CA ALA A 84 11.11 -0.93 9.52
C ALA A 84 11.07 0.04 10.72
N GLU A 85 10.21 1.05 10.70
CA GLU A 85 9.94 1.92 11.84
C GLU A 85 9.34 1.16 13.01
N LYS A 86 8.35 0.29 12.75
CA LYS A 86 7.73 -0.54 13.79
C LYS A 86 8.73 -1.51 14.40
N ASP A 87 9.54 -2.19 13.59
CA ASP A 87 10.59 -3.09 14.07
C ASP A 87 11.57 -2.34 15.00
N LYS A 88 11.97 -1.11 14.68
CA LYS A 88 12.82 -0.28 15.57
C LYS A 88 12.12 0.08 16.88
N SER A 89 10.85 0.46 16.81
CA SER A 89 10.09 0.85 18.01
C SER A 89 9.88 -0.30 18.99
N VAL A 90 9.75 -1.54 18.50
CA VAL A 90 9.67 -2.74 19.34
C VAL A 90 11.01 -2.99 20.04
N ASN A 91 12.12 -2.96 19.31
CA ASN A 91 13.46 -3.21 19.87
C ASN A 91 13.94 -2.15 20.88
N LEU A 92 13.31 -0.97 20.95
CA LEU A 92 13.61 0.04 21.98
C LEU A 92 12.73 -0.09 23.24
N ALA A 93 11.68 -0.89 23.19
CA ALA A 93 10.74 -1.08 24.29
C ALA A 93 11.03 -2.37 25.10
N ASP A 94 12.02 -3.17 24.67
CA ASP A 94 12.55 -4.37 25.32
C ASP A 94 13.92 -4.09 25.97
#